data_AF-A0A5C4XC18-F1
#
_entry.id   AF-A0A5C4XC18-F1
#
_cell.length_a   1.000
_cell.length_b   1.000
_cell.length_c   1.000
_cell.angle_alpha   90.00
_cell.angle_beta   90.00
_cell.angle_gamma   90.00
#
_symmetry.space_group_name_H-M   'P 1'
#
loop_
_entity.id
_entity.type
_entity.pdbx_description
1 polymer ?
#
loop_
_entity_poly.entity_id
_entity_poly.type
_entity_poly.pdbx_seq_one_letter_code
_entity_poly.pdbx_strand_id
1 'polypeptide(L)'
;MPVATFAQTAVQITAKPISQFKPGSDQTVFGPLEFIGGIEFRSDDSRVQSLSSIRFRPDGTHFVSVLDTGEWLTGQIARDASGRLSGLSGVAVSPILMRNGRAGSKAAADAEGLALRDGEAFVSFEQQHRVDAYPDPGFEVAKPSRNVNFLIPRHELRRNAGIETLVASPSSSSLQGGLVAIAESSRDEAGNLLAAIVDGPLKGEFTVVRHDPYDATDGAFLADGDLLLLERRFSFIGGMGMKIRRIKGADIRPGAVVDGEVLIDVGSDHAIDNMEGIDVVAGPDGSPHLIVVSDDNGLFLQRNVMLEFKLNQ
;
A
#
# COMPACT_ATOMS: atom_id res chain seq x y z
N MET A 1 8.17 0.81 35.99
CA MET A 1 9.21 0.64 34.96
C MET A 1 9.17 1.89 34.08
N PRO A 2 10.28 2.61 33.86
CA PRO A 2 10.26 3.71 32.90
C PRO A 2 9.89 3.15 31.52
N VAL A 3 8.95 3.78 30.85
CA VAL A 3 8.62 3.51 29.44
C VAL A 3 9.90 3.82 28.66
N ALA A 4 10.45 2.83 27.96
CA ALA A 4 11.55 3.10 27.04
C ALA A 4 11.01 4.10 26.01
N THR A 5 11.57 5.30 25.98
CA THR A 5 11.34 6.26 24.90
C THR A 5 11.94 5.64 23.65
N PHE A 6 11.12 4.99 22.83
CA PHE A 6 11.54 4.60 21.50
C PHE A 6 11.67 5.90 20.69
N ALA A 7 12.90 6.30 20.41
CA ALA A 7 13.18 7.53 19.70
C ALA A 7 12.95 7.29 18.20
N GLN A 8 12.01 8.05 17.64
CA GLN A 8 11.93 8.29 16.20
C GLN A 8 13.32 8.68 15.70
N THR A 9 13.87 7.91 14.76
CA THR A 9 15.20 8.17 14.22
C THR A 9 15.04 8.91 12.91
N ALA A 10 15.58 10.12 12.81
CA ALA A 10 15.67 10.82 11.52
C ALA A 10 16.68 10.10 10.62
N VAL A 11 16.28 9.88 9.36
CA VAL A 11 17.04 9.10 8.38
C VAL A 11 17.39 9.97 7.18
N GLN A 12 18.60 9.79 6.65
CA GLN A 12 19.03 10.45 5.41
C GLN A 12 18.64 9.61 4.21
N ILE A 13 17.96 10.23 3.24
CA ILE A 13 17.59 9.57 1.98
C ILE A 13 18.38 10.19 0.83
N THR A 14 19.02 9.33 0.05
CA THR A 14 19.54 9.69 -1.27
C THR A 14 18.56 9.24 -2.33
N ALA A 15 18.16 10.14 -3.22
CA ALA A 15 17.23 9.85 -4.30
C ALA A 15 17.84 10.14 -5.67
N LYS A 16 17.52 9.31 -6.65
CA LYS A 16 17.87 9.47 -8.06
C LYS A 16 16.57 9.54 -8.89
N PRO A 17 16.37 10.58 -9.70
CA PRO A 17 15.18 10.68 -10.54
C PRO A 17 15.07 9.54 -11.56
N ILE A 18 13.84 9.08 -11.77
CA ILE A 18 13.41 8.21 -12.85
C ILE A 18 12.59 9.08 -13.81
N SER A 19 13.17 9.43 -14.95
CA SER A 19 12.54 10.31 -15.94
C SER A 19 11.87 9.57 -17.09
N GLN A 20 12.13 8.27 -17.25
CA GLN A 20 11.54 7.42 -18.28
C GLN A 20 10.97 6.17 -17.62
N PHE A 21 9.68 5.92 -17.79
CA PHE A 21 9.06 4.70 -17.25
C PHE A 21 9.45 3.48 -18.07
N LYS A 22 9.60 3.62 -19.38
CA LYS A 22 10.22 2.60 -20.24
C LYS A 22 11.62 3.08 -20.63
N PRO A 23 12.70 2.50 -20.07
CA PRO A 23 14.06 2.96 -20.35
C PRO A 23 14.36 2.99 -21.86
N GLY A 24 14.90 4.12 -22.34
CA GLY A 24 15.20 4.31 -23.76
C GLY A 24 13.99 4.67 -24.64
N SER A 25 12.84 4.96 -24.04
CA SER A 25 11.63 5.42 -24.73
C SER A 25 11.17 6.77 -24.15
N ASP A 26 10.68 7.65 -25.03
CA ASP A 26 10.03 8.92 -24.63
C ASP A 26 8.51 8.75 -24.43
N GLN A 27 8.01 7.50 -24.45
CA GLN A 27 6.62 7.21 -24.15
C GLN A 27 6.29 7.57 -22.70
N THR A 28 5.30 8.45 -22.52
CA THR A 28 4.79 8.86 -21.20
C THR A 28 3.40 8.30 -20.90
N VAL A 29 2.64 7.85 -21.91
CA VAL A 29 1.26 7.37 -21.72
C VAL A 29 1.16 5.85 -21.84
N PHE A 30 0.49 5.22 -20.87
CA PHE A 30 0.32 3.78 -20.72
C PHE A 30 -1.14 3.50 -20.34
N GLY A 31 -1.98 3.22 -21.34
CA GLY A 31 -3.43 3.17 -21.13
C GLY A 31 -3.96 4.56 -20.71
N PRO A 32 -4.80 4.65 -19.67
CA PRO A 32 -5.24 5.93 -19.12
C PRO A 32 -4.23 6.57 -18.16
N LEU A 33 -3.08 5.93 -17.90
CA LEU A 33 -2.05 6.48 -17.01
C LEU A 33 -0.99 7.25 -17.79
N GLU A 34 -0.69 8.47 -17.36
CA GLU A 34 0.44 9.26 -17.81
C GLU A 34 1.53 9.27 -16.74
N PHE A 35 2.71 8.76 -17.07
CA PHE A 35 3.87 8.80 -16.19
C PHE A 35 4.39 10.23 -16.02
N ILE A 36 4.40 10.71 -14.78
CA ILE A 36 4.88 12.05 -14.42
C ILE A 36 6.38 12.02 -14.08
N GLY A 37 6.80 10.96 -13.39
CA GLY A 37 8.16 10.79 -12.93
C GLY A 37 8.24 9.79 -11.79
N GLY A 38 9.43 9.61 -11.26
CA GLY A 38 9.65 8.81 -10.06
C GLY A 38 11.02 9.04 -9.48
N ILE A 39 11.30 8.35 -8.38
CA ILE A 39 12.61 8.30 -7.75
C ILE A 39 12.97 6.87 -7.40
N GLU A 40 14.22 6.50 -7.64
CA GLU A 40 14.88 5.41 -6.91
C GLU A 40 15.52 6.02 -5.66
N PHE A 41 15.27 5.48 -4.49
CA PHE A 41 15.83 6.02 -3.25
C PHE A 41 16.52 4.96 -2.40
N ARG A 42 17.46 5.43 -1.57
CA ARG A 42 18.24 4.60 -0.65
C ARG A 42 18.48 5.35 0.66
N SER A 43 18.67 4.57 1.70
CA SER A 43 18.96 5.03 3.06
C SER A 43 20.30 4.46 3.53
N ASP A 44 20.98 5.19 4.41
CA ASP A 44 22.12 4.66 5.19
C ASP A 44 21.67 3.88 6.44
N ASP A 45 20.43 4.10 6.90
CA ASP A 45 19.77 3.28 7.90
C ASP A 45 19.14 2.05 7.23
N SER A 46 19.62 0.87 7.60
CA SER A 46 19.19 -0.42 7.05
C SER A 46 17.75 -0.81 7.40
N ARG A 47 17.07 -0.06 8.27
CA ARG A 47 15.65 -0.28 8.56
C ARG A 47 14.75 0.25 7.45
N VAL A 48 15.21 1.19 6.63
CA VAL A 48 14.43 1.70 5.50
C VAL A 48 14.60 0.74 4.32
N GLN A 49 13.83 -0.32 4.38
CA GLN A 49 13.74 -1.40 3.41
C GLN A 49 12.37 -2.06 3.58
N SER A 50 11.96 -2.88 2.62
CA SER A 50 10.75 -3.68 2.74
C SER A 50 9.43 -2.93 2.96
N LEU A 51 9.13 -1.92 2.14
CA LEU A 51 7.88 -1.17 2.20
C LEU A 51 6.70 -2.03 1.72
N SER A 52 5.71 -2.26 2.59
CA SER A 52 4.53 -3.05 2.21
C SER A 52 3.31 -2.20 1.83
N SER A 53 3.10 -1.03 2.45
CA SER A 53 1.99 -0.13 2.11
C SER A 53 2.31 1.33 2.41
N ILE A 54 1.62 2.27 1.77
CA ILE A 54 1.81 3.72 1.93
C ILE A 54 0.47 4.46 1.93
N ARG A 55 0.32 5.46 2.80
CA ARG A 55 -0.82 6.39 2.84
C ARG A 55 -0.36 7.83 3.00
N PHE A 56 -0.84 8.69 2.12
CA PHE A 56 -0.60 10.12 2.17
C PHE A 56 -1.57 10.81 3.13
N ARG A 57 -1.08 11.89 3.73
CA ARG A 57 -1.88 12.82 4.51
C ARG A 57 -2.71 13.69 3.56
N PRO A 58 -3.77 14.35 4.07
CA PRO A 58 -4.64 15.21 3.24
C PRO A 58 -3.92 16.36 2.52
N ASP A 59 -2.69 16.71 2.91
CA ASP A 59 -1.87 17.70 2.21
C ASP A 59 -1.23 17.17 0.91
N GLY A 60 -1.30 15.86 0.65
CA GLY A 60 -0.74 15.22 -0.53
C GLY A 60 0.79 15.19 -0.57
N THR A 61 1.48 15.53 0.54
CA THR A 61 2.94 15.58 0.60
C THR A 61 3.52 14.70 1.70
N HIS A 62 2.90 14.67 2.88
CA HIS A 62 3.34 13.81 3.97
C HIS A 62 2.77 12.41 3.79
N PHE A 63 3.52 11.40 4.19
CA PHE A 63 3.06 10.01 4.13
C PHE A 63 3.40 9.24 5.41
N VAL A 64 2.65 8.16 5.59
CA VAL A 64 2.90 7.07 6.54
C VAL A 64 2.99 5.79 5.74
N SER A 65 3.97 4.95 6.06
CA SER A 65 4.16 3.64 5.46
C SER A 65 4.46 2.63 6.57
N VAL A 66 4.17 1.37 6.29
CA VAL A 66 4.54 0.23 7.14
C VAL A 66 5.54 -0.64 6.37
N LEU A 67 6.47 -1.22 7.11
CA LEU A 67 7.48 -2.13 6.57
C LEU A 67 7.22 -3.55 7.08
N ASP A 68 7.50 -4.59 6.27
CA ASP A 68 7.39 -6.01 6.66
C ASP A 68 8.22 -6.32 7.92
N THR A 69 9.25 -5.51 8.19
CA THR A 69 10.12 -5.64 9.35
C THR A 69 9.48 -5.17 10.66
N GLY A 70 8.27 -4.61 10.60
CA GLY A 70 7.52 -4.14 11.77
C GLY A 70 7.86 -2.73 12.20
N GLU A 71 8.15 -1.86 11.24
CA GLU A 71 8.48 -0.46 11.46
C GLU A 71 7.45 0.45 10.78
N TRP A 72 7.17 1.58 11.42
CA TRP A 72 6.57 2.75 10.80
C TRP A 72 7.65 3.51 10.04
N LEU A 73 7.35 3.95 8.82
CA LEU A 73 8.15 4.88 8.06
C LEU A 73 7.30 6.13 7.75
N THR A 74 7.71 7.29 8.25
CA THR A 74 7.05 8.57 7.94
C THR A 74 7.99 9.48 7.18
N GLY A 75 7.44 10.44 6.45
CA GLY A 75 8.23 11.43 5.73
C GLY A 75 7.35 12.32 4.86
N GLN A 76 7.99 13.09 3.99
CA GLN A 76 7.31 13.86 2.96
C GLN A 76 8.05 13.78 1.63
N ILE A 77 7.29 13.79 0.53
CA ILE A 77 7.85 13.89 -0.82
C ILE A 77 8.38 15.30 -1.09
N ALA A 78 9.49 15.37 -1.81
CA ALA A 78 10.02 16.60 -2.38
C ALA A 78 9.77 16.61 -3.89
N ARG A 79 9.50 17.79 -4.44
CA ARG A 79 9.29 18.01 -5.88
C ARG A 79 10.33 18.96 -6.45
N ASP A 80 10.71 18.77 -7.71
CA ASP A 80 11.59 19.68 -8.45
C ASP A 80 10.83 20.94 -8.91
N ALA A 81 11.55 21.86 -9.58
CA ALA A 81 10.96 23.10 -10.11
C ALA A 81 9.88 22.86 -11.19
N SER A 82 9.82 21.66 -11.77
CA SER A 82 8.78 21.23 -12.72
C SER A 82 7.64 20.45 -12.05
N GLY A 83 7.64 20.33 -10.72
CA GLY A 83 6.61 19.64 -9.95
C GLY A 83 6.74 18.12 -9.91
N ARG A 84 7.84 17.53 -10.42
CA ARG A 84 8.04 16.07 -10.42
C ARG A 84 8.73 15.62 -9.14
N LEU A 85 8.49 14.37 -8.72
CA LEU A 85 9.19 13.76 -7.59
C LEU A 85 10.72 13.91 -7.73
N SER A 86 11.36 14.43 -6.69
CA SER A 86 12.81 14.70 -6.67
C SER A 86 13.54 14.08 -5.47
N GLY A 87 12.81 13.71 -4.42
CA GLY A 87 13.37 13.03 -3.26
C GLY A 87 12.38 12.89 -2.12
N LEU A 88 12.89 12.45 -0.96
CA LEU A 88 12.15 12.36 0.29
C LEU A 88 12.87 13.20 1.34
N SER A 89 12.13 13.80 2.27
CA SER A 89 12.70 14.57 3.38
C SER A 89 11.92 14.35 4.66
N GLY A 90 12.52 14.72 5.79
CA GLY A 90 11.91 14.49 7.11
C GLY A 90 11.64 13.01 7.39
N VAL A 91 12.36 12.10 6.72
CA VAL A 91 12.12 10.67 6.82
C VAL A 91 12.51 10.19 8.21
N ALA A 92 11.63 9.40 8.80
CA ALA A 92 11.87 8.83 10.09
C ALA A 92 11.31 7.43 10.20
N VAL A 93 12.01 6.61 10.96
CA VAL A 93 11.65 5.21 11.21
C VAL A 93 11.49 4.97 12.72
N SER A 94 10.45 4.20 13.08
CA SER A 94 10.15 3.83 14.47
C SER A 94 9.41 2.49 14.54
N PRO A 95 9.67 1.66 15.55
CA PRO A 95 9.08 0.33 15.61
C PRO A 95 7.56 0.41 15.83
N ILE A 96 6.82 -0.48 15.18
CA ILE A 96 5.41 -0.70 15.49
C ILE A 96 5.35 -1.42 16.84
N LEU A 97 4.74 -0.78 17.84
CA LEU A 97 4.64 -1.37 19.18
C LEU A 97 3.51 -2.40 19.22
N MET A 98 3.79 -3.55 19.81
CA MET A 98 2.80 -4.61 20.05
C MET A 98 1.97 -4.30 21.31
N ARG A 99 0.97 -5.13 21.62
CA ARG A 99 0.09 -4.95 22.80
C ARG A 99 0.81 -4.84 24.15
N ASN A 100 2.02 -5.41 24.24
CA ASN A 100 2.88 -5.33 25.42
C ASN A 100 3.69 -4.01 25.51
N GLY A 101 3.53 -3.10 24.54
CA GLY A 101 4.24 -1.82 24.48
C GLY A 101 5.70 -1.92 24.02
N ARG A 102 6.07 -3.02 23.34
CA ARG A 102 7.43 -3.27 22.84
C ARG A 102 7.37 -3.64 21.36
N ALA A 103 8.49 -3.44 20.65
CA ALA A 103 8.67 -4.02 19.33
C ALA A 103 8.44 -5.54 19.36
N GLY A 104 7.79 -6.07 18.32
CA GLY A 104 7.50 -7.49 18.19
C GLY A 104 8.70 -8.33 17.75
N SER A 105 8.55 -9.65 17.77
CA SER A 105 9.38 -10.51 16.92
C SER A 105 9.00 -10.32 15.46
N LYS A 106 9.85 -10.74 14.51
CA LYS A 106 9.53 -10.68 13.07
C LYS A 106 8.13 -11.25 12.77
N ALA A 107 7.84 -12.47 13.21
CA ALA A 107 6.53 -13.10 13.02
C ALA A 107 5.34 -12.42 13.75
N ALA A 108 5.57 -11.48 14.66
CA ALA A 108 4.50 -10.71 15.28
C ALA A 108 4.31 -9.35 14.60
N ALA A 109 5.35 -8.85 13.93
CA ALA A 109 5.44 -7.49 13.42
C ALA A 109 5.45 -7.42 11.89
N ASP A 110 5.37 -8.56 11.19
CA ASP A 110 5.15 -8.71 9.74
C ASP A 110 3.95 -7.87 9.30
N ALA A 111 4.16 -6.61 8.90
CA ALA A 111 3.11 -5.63 8.66
C ALA A 111 2.96 -5.43 7.16
N GLU A 112 1.74 -5.64 6.64
CA GLU A 112 1.53 -5.69 5.19
C GLU A 112 0.67 -4.54 4.67
N GLY A 113 -0.51 -4.34 5.24
CA GLY A 113 -1.47 -3.32 4.80
C GLY A 113 -1.63 -2.19 5.80
N LEU A 114 -1.87 -0.98 5.30
CA LEU A 114 -2.07 0.23 6.11
C LEU A 114 -3.32 0.99 5.66
N ALA A 115 -4.20 1.39 6.58
CA ALA A 115 -5.24 2.38 6.31
C ALA A 115 -5.21 3.51 7.35
N LEU A 116 -5.49 4.74 6.92
CA LEU A 116 -5.70 5.89 7.80
C LEU A 116 -7.16 6.32 7.72
N ARG A 117 -7.85 6.38 8.87
CA ARG A 117 -9.26 6.81 8.91
C ARG A 117 -9.64 7.25 10.33
N ASP A 118 -10.33 8.39 10.43
CA ASP A 118 -10.96 8.89 11.67
C ASP A 118 -10.02 8.95 12.89
N GLY A 119 -8.77 9.36 12.66
CA GLY A 119 -7.76 9.46 13.72
C GLY A 119 -7.24 8.10 14.21
N GLU A 120 -7.38 7.06 13.40
CA GLU A 120 -6.77 5.75 13.61
C GLU A 120 -5.92 5.34 12.39
N ALA A 121 -4.79 4.69 12.69
CA ALA A 121 -4.01 3.92 11.72
C ALA A 121 -4.31 2.43 11.92
N PHE A 122 -4.78 1.76 10.88
CA PHE A 122 -5.08 0.34 10.86
C PHE A 122 -3.96 -0.41 10.16
N VAL A 123 -3.44 -1.46 10.78
CA VAL A 123 -2.34 -2.26 10.23
C VAL A 123 -2.76 -3.72 10.18
N SER A 124 -2.67 -4.36 9.01
CA SER A 124 -2.76 -5.82 8.89
C SER A 124 -1.39 -6.43 9.13
N PHE A 125 -1.37 -7.55 9.85
CA PHE A 125 -0.15 -8.32 10.09
C PHE A 125 -0.25 -9.73 9.55
N GLU A 126 0.84 -10.19 8.93
CA GLU A 126 1.04 -11.56 8.50
C GLU A 126 1.60 -12.44 9.65
N GLN A 127 1.58 -13.77 9.46
CA GLN A 127 1.89 -14.88 10.37
C GLN A 127 0.94 -14.98 11.58
N GLN A 128 0.62 -13.85 12.20
CA GLN A 128 -0.42 -13.69 13.20
C GLN A 128 -1.56 -12.86 12.60
N HIS A 129 -2.29 -13.46 11.65
CA HIS A 129 -3.37 -12.81 10.89
C HIS A 129 -4.32 -12.02 11.79
N ARG A 130 -4.12 -10.70 11.78
CA ARG A 130 -4.86 -9.73 12.58
C ARG A 130 -4.80 -8.38 11.91
N VAL A 131 -5.80 -7.57 12.22
CA VAL A 131 -5.74 -6.12 12.00
C VAL A 131 -5.78 -5.47 13.37
N ASP A 132 -4.82 -4.60 13.67
CA ASP A 132 -4.81 -3.80 14.89
C ASP A 132 -4.97 -2.32 14.54
N ALA A 133 -5.66 -1.56 15.39
CA ALA A 133 -5.82 -0.12 15.23
C ALA A 133 -4.92 0.62 16.22
N TYR A 134 -4.28 1.69 15.76
CA TYR A 134 -3.39 2.57 16.50
C TYR A 134 -3.96 3.99 16.49
N PRO A 135 -3.72 4.81 17.53
CA PRO A 135 -4.09 6.21 17.49
C PRO A 135 -3.30 6.94 16.40
N ASP A 136 -3.95 7.83 15.66
CA ASP A 136 -3.32 8.69 14.67
C ASP A 136 -3.82 10.14 14.87
N PRO A 137 -2.96 11.08 15.29
CA PRO A 137 -1.52 10.94 15.50
C PRO A 137 -1.15 10.14 16.76
N GLY A 138 0.11 9.68 16.83
CA GLY A 138 0.71 9.09 18.03
C GLY A 138 0.99 7.57 17.95
N PHE A 139 0.76 6.95 16.80
CA PHE A 139 1.03 5.53 16.57
C PHE A 139 2.52 5.16 16.77
N GLU A 140 3.43 6.12 16.63
CA GLU A 140 4.88 5.94 16.72
C GLU A 140 5.35 5.51 18.12
N VAL A 141 4.56 5.85 19.14
CA VAL A 141 4.87 5.58 20.56
C VAL A 141 3.74 4.83 21.29
N ALA A 142 2.66 4.52 20.58
CA ALA A 142 1.48 3.88 21.15
C ALA A 142 1.45 2.38 20.80
N LYS A 143 0.99 1.59 21.77
CA LYS A 143 0.48 0.24 21.51
C LYS A 143 -0.89 0.33 20.80
N PRO A 144 -1.37 -0.74 20.15
CA PRO A 144 -2.68 -0.69 19.51
C PRO A 144 -3.80 -0.48 20.54
N SER A 145 -4.78 0.33 20.16
CA SER A 145 -5.98 0.64 20.96
C SER A 145 -6.93 -0.57 21.00
N ARG A 146 -7.03 -1.30 19.90
CA ARG A 146 -7.93 -2.45 19.73
C ARG A 146 -7.51 -3.37 18.58
N ASN A 147 -8.06 -4.57 18.60
CA ASN A 147 -8.07 -5.46 17.46
C ASN A 147 -9.31 -5.21 16.60
N VAL A 148 -9.18 -5.40 15.29
CA VAL A 148 -10.28 -5.32 14.34
C VAL A 148 -10.61 -6.71 13.82
N ASN A 149 -11.90 -7.07 13.87
CA ASN A 149 -12.38 -8.29 13.23
C ASN A 149 -12.59 -8.02 11.74
N PHE A 150 -11.61 -8.45 10.93
CA PHE A 150 -11.57 -8.27 9.48
C PHE A 150 -12.48 -9.23 8.68
N LEU A 151 -13.28 -10.05 9.37
CA LEU A 151 -14.32 -10.95 8.85
C LEU A 151 -13.84 -12.17 8.06
N ILE A 152 -12.80 -12.05 7.23
CA ILE A 152 -12.24 -13.19 6.49
C ILE A 152 -11.85 -14.31 7.48
N PRO A 153 -12.30 -15.56 7.31
CA PRO A 153 -11.97 -16.62 8.25
C PRO A 153 -10.46 -16.88 8.30
N ARG A 154 -9.84 -16.73 9.47
CA ARG A 154 -8.38 -16.89 9.69
C ARG A 154 -7.80 -18.21 9.18
N HIS A 155 -8.59 -19.28 9.16
CA HIS A 155 -8.15 -20.60 8.71
C HIS A 155 -8.07 -20.73 7.19
N GLU A 156 -8.69 -19.80 6.45
CA GLU A 156 -8.61 -19.70 5.00
C GLU A 156 -7.39 -18.89 4.55
N LEU A 157 -6.87 -18.02 5.42
CA LEU A 157 -5.63 -17.29 5.18
C LEU A 157 -4.45 -18.25 5.26
N ARG A 158 -3.84 -18.51 4.09
CA ARG A 158 -2.62 -19.32 4.01
C ARG A 158 -1.44 -18.49 4.50
N ARG A 159 -0.39 -19.19 4.92
CA ARG A 159 0.88 -18.54 5.29
C ARG A 159 1.50 -17.90 4.04
N ASN A 160 1.92 -16.63 4.11
CA ASN A 160 2.45 -15.87 2.98
C ASN A 160 1.37 -15.66 1.90
N ALA A 161 0.19 -15.28 2.35
CA ALA A 161 -1.03 -15.07 1.57
C ALA A 161 -2.11 -14.33 2.38
N GLY A 162 -1.66 -13.51 3.35
CA GLY A 162 -2.50 -12.81 4.31
C GLY A 162 -3.29 -11.64 3.71
N ILE A 163 -3.66 -10.68 4.55
CA ILE A 163 -4.31 -9.43 4.11
C ILE A 163 -3.21 -8.43 3.80
N GLU A 164 -2.98 -8.18 2.52
CA GLU A 164 -2.02 -7.18 2.06
C GLU A 164 -2.72 -5.86 1.73
N THR A 165 -3.89 -5.92 1.08
CA THR A 165 -4.68 -4.70 0.84
C THR A 165 -5.58 -4.37 2.03
N LEU A 166 -5.33 -3.23 2.66
CA LEU A 166 -6.17 -2.66 3.72
C LEU A 166 -6.38 -1.17 3.46
N VAL A 167 -7.59 -0.75 3.12
CA VAL A 167 -7.85 0.64 2.69
C VAL A 167 -9.24 1.14 3.12
N ALA A 168 -9.32 2.40 3.55
CA ALA A 168 -10.58 3.04 3.89
C ALA A 168 -11.19 3.73 2.67
N SER A 169 -12.48 3.46 2.42
CA SER A 169 -13.23 4.14 1.36
C SER A 169 -13.51 5.61 1.68
N PRO A 170 -13.76 6.48 0.69
CA PRO A 170 -14.24 7.83 0.95
C PRO A 170 -15.60 7.80 1.64
N SER A 171 -15.84 8.73 2.56
CA SER A 171 -17.14 8.86 3.25
C SER A 171 -18.30 9.20 2.28
N SER A 172 -17.99 9.79 1.12
CA SER A 172 -18.93 10.08 0.04
C SER A 172 -19.24 8.88 -0.87
N SER A 173 -18.48 7.78 -0.76
CA SER A 173 -18.68 6.59 -1.59
C SER A 173 -19.86 5.73 -1.12
N SER A 174 -20.23 4.72 -1.92
CA SER A 174 -21.22 3.69 -1.54
C SER A 174 -20.89 2.98 -0.22
N LEU A 175 -19.60 2.87 0.11
CA LEU A 175 -19.09 2.20 1.30
C LEU A 175 -19.04 3.11 2.54
N GLN A 176 -19.26 4.43 2.38
CA GLN A 176 -19.42 5.41 3.47
C GLN A 176 -18.29 5.40 4.51
N GLY A 177 -17.03 5.33 4.08
CA GLY A 177 -15.90 5.26 5.01
C GLY A 177 -15.55 3.85 5.45
N GLY A 178 -16.27 2.82 5.00
CA GLY A 178 -16.01 1.42 5.33
C GLY A 178 -14.57 1.02 4.99
N LEU A 179 -13.96 0.28 5.92
CA LEU A 179 -12.62 -0.31 5.75
C LEU A 179 -12.75 -1.58 4.90
N VAL A 180 -11.95 -1.68 3.84
CA VAL A 180 -11.91 -2.83 2.94
C VAL A 180 -10.60 -3.59 3.14
N ALA A 181 -10.71 -4.91 3.25
CA ALA A 181 -9.58 -5.82 3.33
C ALA A 181 -9.64 -6.83 2.17
N ILE A 182 -8.52 -7.06 1.48
CA ILE A 182 -8.40 -8.08 0.42
C ILE A 182 -7.16 -8.92 0.71
N ALA A 183 -7.32 -10.24 0.62
CA ALA A 183 -6.20 -11.17 0.76
C ALA A 183 -5.32 -11.19 -0.49
N GLU A 184 -4.02 -11.41 -0.31
CA GLU A 184 -3.05 -11.43 -1.41
C GLU A 184 -3.38 -12.53 -2.43
N SER A 185 -3.39 -13.77 -1.94
CA SER A 185 -3.50 -14.96 -2.77
C SER A 185 -4.37 -16.07 -2.16
N SER A 186 -4.96 -15.84 -0.99
CA SER A 186 -5.95 -16.72 -0.35
C SER A 186 -7.30 -16.64 -1.06
N ARG A 187 -7.92 -17.79 -1.32
CA ARG A 187 -9.01 -17.93 -2.31
C ARG A 187 -10.19 -18.75 -1.80
N ASP A 188 -11.36 -18.43 -2.36
CA ASP A 188 -12.55 -19.28 -2.28
C ASP A 188 -12.43 -20.54 -3.15
N GLU A 189 -13.46 -21.39 -3.14
CA GLU A 189 -13.52 -22.61 -3.97
C GLU A 189 -13.56 -22.32 -5.48
N ALA A 190 -13.99 -21.12 -5.89
CA ALA A 190 -14.05 -20.68 -7.27
C ALA A 190 -12.72 -20.05 -7.76
N GLY A 191 -11.74 -19.89 -6.86
CA GLY A 191 -10.43 -19.31 -7.17
C GLY A 191 -10.36 -17.78 -7.08
N ASN A 192 -11.42 -17.12 -6.58
CA ASN A 192 -11.44 -15.68 -6.35
C ASN A 192 -10.72 -15.33 -5.04
N LEU A 193 -10.11 -14.14 -4.97
CA LEU A 193 -9.46 -13.65 -3.76
C LEU A 193 -10.50 -13.36 -2.68
N LEU A 194 -10.20 -13.74 -1.44
CA LEU A 194 -11.04 -13.46 -0.28
C LEU A 194 -10.97 -11.98 0.09
N ALA A 195 -12.13 -11.36 0.34
CA ALA A 195 -12.21 -9.95 0.70
C ALA A 195 -13.35 -9.67 1.68
N ALA A 196 -13.28 -8.53 2.36
CA ALA A 196 -14.32 -8.10 3.27
C ALA A 196 -14.44 -6.58 3.36
N ILE A 197 -15.68 -6.12 3.48
CA ILE A 197 -16.02 -4.81 4.02
C ILE A 197 -16.09 -4.99 5.53
N VAL A 198 -15.07 -4.52 6.23
CA VAL A 198 -14.79 -4.82 7.64
C VAL A 198 -15.80 -4.15 8.58
N ASP A 199 -16.26 -2.96 8.23
CA ASP A 199 -17.21 -2.16 8.99
C ASP A 199 -18.07 -1.25 8.10
N GLY A 200 -18.96 -0.47 8.73
CA GLY A 200 -19.91 0.38 8.03
C GLY A 200 -21.21 -0.36 7.62
N PRO A 201 -22.11 0.32 6.88
CA PRO A 201 -23.45 -0.19 6.57
C PRO A 201 -23.44 -1.42 5.66
N LEU A 202 -22.42 -1.57 4.83
CA LEU A 202 -22.25 -2.69 3.89
C LEU A 202 -21.28 -3.76 4.43
N LYS A 203 -21.08 -3.82 5.75
CA LYS A 203 -20.23 -4.81 6.39
C LYS A 203 -20.58 -6.24 5.93
N GLY A 204 -19.57 -6.97 5.47
CA GLY A 204 -19.72 -8.35 5.01
C GLY A 204 -18.60 -8.79 4.08
N GLU A 205 -18.54 -10.09 3.83
CA GLU A 205 -17.56 -10.71 2.92
C GLU A 205 -17.97 -10.51 1.46
N PHE A 206 -16.98 -10.39 0.58
CA PHE A 206 -17.12 -10.41 -0.87
C PHE A 206 -15.86 -11.07 -1.45
N THR A 207 -15.80 -11.25 -2.76
CA THR A 207 -14.60 -11.80 -3.41
C THR A 207 -14.20 -10.97 -4.62
N VAL A 208 -12.91 -11.02 -4.96
CA VAL A 208 -12.34 -10.32 -6.11
C VAL A 208 -11.88 -11.35 -7.13
N VAL A 209 -12.30 -11.21 -8.39
CA VAL A 209 -11.82 -12.06 -9.48
C VAL A 209 -10.31 -11.92 -9.57
N ARG A 210 -9.63 -13.07 -9.51
CA ARG A 210 -8.18 -13.16 -9.63
C ARG A 210 -7.77 -13.14 -11.10
N HIS A 211 -6.78 -12.33 -11.46
CA HIS A 211 -6.16 -12.34 -12.79
C HIS A 211 -4.78 -13.01 -12.71
N ASP A 212 -4.70 -14.33 -12.94
CA ASP A 212 -3.41 -15.02 -13.02
C ASP A 212 -2.45 -14.32 -14.01
N PRO A 213 -1.15 -14.22 -13.69
CA PRO A 213 -0.45 -14.76 -12.52
C PRO A 213 -0.26 -13.70 -11.40
N TYR A 214 -1.16 -12.72 -11.29
CA TYR A 214 -1.02 -11.60 -10.36
C TYR A 214 -1.67 -11.91 -8.99
N ASP A 215 -1.05 -11.37 -7.96
CA ASP A 215 -1.44 -11.41 -6.56
C ASP A 215 -1.67 -9.96 -6.08
N ALA A 216 -2.65 -9.74 -5.19
CA ALA A 216 -3.04 -8.39 -4.75
C ALA A 216 -2.15 -7.89 -3.60
N THR A 217 -1.62 -6.67 -3.70
CA THR A 217 -0.63 -6.16 -2.73
C THR A 217 -1.14 -4.97 -1.95
N ASP A 218 -1.75 -3.99 -2.62
CA ASP A 218 -2.36 -2.85 -1.95
C ASP A 218 -3.47 -2.23 -2.81
N GLY A 219 -4.17 -1.25 -2.26
CA GLY A 219 -5.23 -0.55 -2.96
C GLY A 219 -5.46 0.85 -2.44
N ALA A 220 -6.04 1.68 -3.30
CA ALA A 220 -6.32 3.08 -3.02
C ALA A 220 -7.67 3.46 -3.63
N PHE A 221 -8.48 4.19 -2.89
CA PHE A 221 -9.75 4.68 -3.44
C PHE A 221 -9.58 6.00 -4.18
N LEU A 222 -10.21 6.10 -5.34
CA LEU A 222 -10.47 7.36 -6.02
C LEU A 222 -11.55 8.16 -5.29
N ALA A 223 -11.57 9.48 -5.51
CA ALA A 223 -12.56 10.38 -4.89
C ALA A 223 -14.02 10.05 -5.28
N ASP A 224 -14.22 9.43 -6.45
CA ASP A 224 -15.53 8.95 -6.91
C ASP A 224 -15.98 7.65 -6.23
N GLY A 225 -15.12 7.04 -5.41
CA GLY A 225 -15.39 5.83 -4.65
C GLY A 225 -14.96 4.53 -5.34
N ASP A 226 -14.36 4.59 -6.53
CA ASP A 226 -13.80 3.41 -7.17
C ASP A 226 -12.48 2.99 -6.51
N LEU A 227 -12.27 1.68 -6.40
CA LEU A 227 -11.06 1.10 -5.82
C LEU A 227 -10.04 0.85 -6.93
N LEU A 228 -8.85 1.41 -6.78
CA LEU A 228 -7.66 0.96 -7.48
C LEU A 228 -7.05 -0.20 -6.70
N LEU A 229 -6.86 -1.33 -7.37
CA LEU A 229 -6.17 -2.49 -6.83
C LEU A 229 -4.82 -2.63 -7.51
N LEU A 230 -3.74 -2.53 -6.74
CA LEU A 230 -2.39 -2.84 -7.17
C LEU A 230 -2.18 -4.35 -7.04
N GLU A 231 -1.64 -4.94 -8.09
CA GLU A 231 -1.34 -6.36 -8.13
C GLU A 231 0.06 -6.55 -8.71
N ARG A 232 0.80 -7.49 -8.14
CA ARG A 232 2.15 -7.83 -8.59
C ARG A 232 2.23 -9.26 -9.06
N ARG A 233 3.26 -9.55 -9.86
CA ARG A 233 3.72 -10.91 -10.11
C ARG A 233 5.23 -10.96 -9.99
N PHE A 234 5.74 -12.02 -9.38
CA PHE A 234 7.16 -12.31 -9.36
C PHE A 234 7.40 -13.80 -9.57
N SER A 235 8.13 -14.15 -10.63
CA SER A 235 8.59 -15.53 -10.83
C SER A 235 9.89 -15.57 -11.62
N PHE A 236 10.69 -16.62 -11.39
CA PHE A 236 11.96 -16.81 -12.11
C PHE A 236 11.79 -16.89 -13.64
N ILE A 237 10.68 -17.44 -14.14
CA ILE A 237 10.42 -17.64 -15.58
C ILE A 237 9.60 -16.48 -16.16
N GLY A 238 8.59 -16.00 -15.43
CA GLY A 238 7.72 -14.92 -15.90
C GLY A 238 8.29 -13.52 -15.71
N GLY A 239 9.35 -13.38 -14.91
CA GLY A 239 9.87 -12.09 -14.48
C GLY A 239 8.92 -11.38 -13.53
N MET A 240 9.16 -10.09 -13.38
CA MET A 240 8.40 -9.18 -12.53
C MET A 240 7.34 -8.44 -13.35
N GLY A 241 6.19 -8.17 -12.76
CA GLY A 241 5.14 -7.36 -13.38
C GLY A 241 4.30 -6.63 -12.36
N MET A 242 3.71 -5.53 -12.81
CA MET A 242 2.81 -4.67 -12.06
C MET A 242 1.52 -4.50 -12.88
N LYS A 243 0.39 -4.63 -12.21
CA LYS A 243 -0.94 -4.38 -12.74
C LYS A 243 -1.71 -3.46 -11.81
N ILE A 244 -2.46 -2.51 -12.37
CA ILE A 244 -3.44 -1.73 -11.60
C ILE A 244 -4.80 -1.92 -12.24
N ARG A 245 -5.77 -2.36 -11.45
CA ARG A 245 -7.18 -2.48 -11.85
C ARG A 245 -8.04 -1.42 -11.19
N ARG A 246 -9.05 -0.93 -11.90
CA ARG A 246 -10.13 -0.10 -11.35
C ARG A 246 -11.39 -0.94 -11.16
N ILE A 247 -11.72 -1.19 -9.90
CA ILE A 247 -12.94 -1.88 -9.48
C ILE A 247 -13.98 -0.80 -9.11
N LYS A 248 -15.18 -0.92 -9.68
CA LYS A 248 -16.25 0.04 -9.38
C LYS A 248 -16.68 -0.06 -7.93
N GLY A 249 -16.64 1.04 -7.19
CA GLY A 249 -17.01 1.05 -5.77
C GLY A 249 -18.47 0.66 -5.52
N ALA A 250 -19.35 0.97 -6.48
CA ALA A 250 -20.77 0.60 -6.44
C ALA A 250 -21.01 -0.91 -6.52
N ASP A 251 -20.07 -1.69 -7.06
CA ASP A 251 -20.17 -3.14 -7.20
C ASP A 251 -19.66 -3.87 -5.93
N ILE A 252 -18.90 -3.19 -5.08
CA ILE A 252 -18.38 -3.72 -3.80
C ILE A 252 -19.50 -3.75 -2.76
N ARG A 253 -20.02 -4.95 -2.48
CA ARG A 253 -21.08 -5.21 -1.50
C ARG A 253 -21.03 -6.66 -1.01
N PRO A 254 -21.64 -7.00 0.13
CA PRO A 254 -21.65 -8.36 0.64
C PRO A 254 -22.14 -9.39 -0.39
N GLY A 255 -21.41 -10.49 -0.53
CA GLY A 255 -21.69 -11.60 -1.45
C GLY A 255 -21.40 -11.32 -2.93
N ALA A 256 -20.87 -10.14 -3.28
CA ALA A 256 -20.47 -9.85 -4.65
C ALA A 256 -19.18 -10.58 -5.03
N VAL A 257 -19.07 -10.93 -6.31
CA VAL A 257 -17.79 -11.24 -6.97
C VAL A 257 -17.48 -10.04 -7.85
N VAL A 258 -16.44 -9.28 -7.53
CA VAL A 258 -16.09 -8.04 -8.25
C VAL A 258 -14.89 -8.25 -9.16
N ASP A 259 -14.88 -7.58 -10.30
CA ASP A 259 -13.74 -7.48 -11.21
C ASP A 259 -13.56 -6.01 -11.61
N GLY A 260 -12.49 -5.69 -12.33
CA GLY A 260 -12.12 -4.33 -12.66
C GLY A 260 -11.47 -4.19 -14.03
N GLU A 261 -11.55 -2.98 -14.58
CA GLU A 261 -10.82 -2.60 -15.78
C GLU A 261 -9.33 -2.54 -15.50
N VAL A 262 -8.50 -3.15 -16.35
CA VAL A 262 -7.05 -3.03 -16.26
C VAL A 262 -6.63 -1.66 -16.79
N LEU A 263 -6.09 -0.82 -15.91
CA LEU A 263 -5.56 0.49 -16.28
C LEU A 263 -4.15 0.38 -16.86
N ILE A 264 -3.32 -0.45 -16.24
CA ILE A 264 -1.96 -0.73 -16.70
C ILE A 264 -1.58 -2.17 -16.39
N ASP A 265 -0.82 -2.80 -17.29
CA ASP A 265 -0.21 -4.13 -17.12
C ASP A 265 1.16 -4.09 -17.80
N VAL A 266 2.21 -4.08 -16.98
CA VAL A 266 3.60 -3.88 -17.43
C VAL A 266 4.56 -4.87 -16.77
N GLY A 267 5.68 -5.11 -17.44
CA GLY A 267 6.70 -6.06 -17.00
C GLY A 267 8.06 -5.44 -16.74
N SER A 268 9.07 -6.30 -16.65
CA SER A 268 10.47 -5.96 -16.33
C SER A 268 11.17 -5.04 -17.35
N ASP A 269 10.54 -4.70 -18.47
CA ASP A 269 11.02 -3.69 -19.42
C ASP A 269 10.64 -2.26 -19.02
N HIS A 270 9.92 -2.08 -17.91
CA HIS A 270 9.57 -0.80 -17.33
C HIS A 270 10.33 -0.57 -16.02
N ALA A 271 10.36 0.68 -15.54
CA ALA A 271 11.04 1.11 -14.32
C ALA A 271 10.28 0.70 -13.05
N ILE A 272 9.71 -0.51 -13.07
CA ILE A 272 9.07 -1.14 -11.93
C ILE A 272 10.08 -1.96 -11.12
N ASP A 273 9.68 -2.32 -9.90
CA ASP A 273 10.34 -3.28 -9.02
C ASP A 273 9.25 -4.12 -8.33
N ASN A 274 9.50 -4.70 -7.15
CA ASN A 274 8.47 -5.43 -6.39
C ASN A 274 7.42 -4.44 -5.82
N MET A 275 6.47 -4.01 -6.65
CA MET A 275 5.50 -2.96 -6.30
C MET A 275 4.49 -3.49 -5.28
N GLU A 276 4.51 -2.92 -4.08
CA GLU A 276 3.68 -3.36 -2.95
C GLU A 276 2.68 -2.30 -2.51
N GLY A 277 3.03 -1.01 -2.52
CA GLY A 277 2.16 0.05 -1.99
C GLY A 277 1.59 0.97 -3.06
N ILE A 278 0.35 1.43 -2.88
CA ILE A 278 -0.27 2.46 -3.73
C ILE A 278 -1.09 3.44 -2.89
N ASP A 279 -1.07 4.72 -3.24
CA ASP A 279 -2.08 5.67 -2.79
C ASP A 279 -2.43 6.69 -3.88
N VAL A 280 -3.51 7.44 -3.68
CA VAL A 280 -3.97 8.50 -4.60
C VAL A 280 -3.91 9.85 -3.91
N VAL A 281 -3.21 10.81 -4.53
CA VAL A 281 -3.18 12.21 -4.14
C VAL A 281 -3.80 13.09 -5.23
N ALA A 282 -4.25 14.28 -4.87
CA ALA A 282 -4.69 15.26 -5.86
C ALA A 282 -3.47 15.92 -6.54
N GLY A 283 -3.43 15.87 -7.87
CA GLY A 283 -2.48 16.60 -8.68
C GLY A 283 -2.74 18.12 -8.66
N PRO A 284 -1.83 18.94 -9.22
CA PRO A 284 -1.97 20.40 -9.24
C PRO A 284 -3.23 20.90 -9.96
N ASP A 285 -3.74 20.14 -10.92
CA ASP A 285 -4.97 20.41 -11.67
C ASP A 285 -6.20 19.71 -11.07
N GLY A 286 -6.06 19.07 -9.90
CA GLY A 286 -7.09 18.27 -9.24
C GLY A 286 -7.28 16.88 -9.83
N SER A 287 -6.51 16.48 -10.85
CA SER A 287 -6.55 15.12 -11.37
C SER A 287 -5.97 14.11 -10.37
N PRO A 288 -6.45 12.86 -10.36
CA PRO A 288 -5.90 11.83 -9.48
C PRO A 288 -4.47 11.48 -9.90
N HIS A 289 -3.53 11.60 -8.96
CA HIS A 289 -2.15 11.15 -9.10
C HIS A 289 -1.94 9.91 -8.24
N LEU A 290 -1.62 8.80 -8.88
CA LEU A 290 -1.31 7.53 -8.24
C LEU A 290 0.17 7.54 -7.88
N ILE A 291 0.47 7.33 -6.60
CA ILE A 291 1.83 7.13 -6.11
C ILE A 291 1.99 5.65 -5.79
N VAL A 292 2.93 4.99 -6.45
CA VAL A 292 3.19 3.55 -6.30
C VAL A 292 4.60 3.37 -5.74
N VAL A 293 4.76 2.52 -4.74
CA VAL A 293 6.06 2.23 -4.10
C VAL A 293 6.40 0.75 -4.18
N SER A 294 7.71 0.46 -4.25
CA SER A 294 8.21 -0.91 -4.21
C SER A 294 8.86 -1.29 -2.89
N ASP A 295 8.84 -2.59 -2.66
CA ASP A 295 9.60 -3.34 -1.68
C ASP A 295 10.95 -3.78 -2.29
N ASP A 296 12.04 -3.62 -1.56
CA ASP A 296 13.37 -4.09 -1.96
C ASP A 296 13.74 -5.47 -1.37
N ASN A 297 12.86 -6.09 -0.60
CA ASN A 297 12.94 -7.28 0.25
C ASN A 297 14.22 -7.35 1.12
N GLY A 298 14.89 -6.22 1.36
CA GLY A 298 16.27 -6.19 1.86
C GLY A 298 17.29 -6.93 0.98
N LEU A 299 16.93 -7.22 -0.29
CA LEU A 299 17.76 -7.88 -1.28
C LEU A 299 18.52 -6.85 -2.12
N PHE A 300 19.81 -7.09 -2.32
CA PHE A 300 20.69 -6.18 -3.08
C PHE A 300 20.26 -5.89 -4.53
N LEU A 301 19.42 -6.75 -5.12
CA LEU A 301 19.00 -6.62 -6.53
C LEU A 301 17.72 -5.81 -6.72
N GLN A 302 16.89 -5.67 -5.69
CA GLN A 302 15.66 -4.88 -5.76
C GLN A 302 15.92 -3.48 -5.23
N ARG A 303 15.08 -2.53 -5.65
CA ARG A 303 15.25 -1.11 -5.39
C ARG A 303 14.02 -0.58 -4.68
N ASN A 304 14.23 0.37 -3.77
CA ASN A 304 13.13 1.22 -3.31
C ASN A 304 12.83 2.25 -4.40
N VAL A 305 11.66 2.13 -5.01
CA VAL A 305 11.17 2.97 -6.09
C VAL A 305 9.89 3.63 -5.63
N MET A 306 9.70 4.90 -5.98
CA MET A 306 8.43 5.60 -5.88
C MET A 306 8.11 6.21 -7.23
N LEU A 307 7.00 5.81 -7.84
CA LEU A 307 6.55 6.27 -9.14
C LEU A 307 5.27 7.09 -9.00
N GLU A 308 5.09 8.09 -9.86
CA GLU A 308 3.91 8.91 -9.93
C GLU A 308 3.28 8.86 -11.33
N PHE A 309 2.00 8.53 -11.37
CA PHE A 309 1.18 8.52 -12.58
C PHE A 309 -0.02 9.43 -12.41
N LYS A 310 -0.29 10.28 -13.40
CA LYS A 310 -1.58 10.94 -13.53
C LYS A 310 -2.57 9.96 -14.17
N LEU A 311 -3.74 9.80 -13.59
CA LEU A 311 -4.84 9.08 -14.21
C LEU A 311 -5.67 10.06 -15.05
N ASN A 312 -5.61 9.89 -16.37
CA ASN A 312 -6.39 10.64 -17.33
C ASN A 312 -7.84 10.13 -17.36
N GLN A 313 -8.78 11.06 -17.43
CA GLN A 313 -10.22 10.77 -17.54
C GLN A 313 -10.62 10.36 -18.96
#